data_AF-A0A518AIV8-F1
#
_entry.id   AF-A0A518AIV8-F1
#
_cell.length_a   1.000
_cell.length_b   1.000
_cell.length_c   1.000
_cell.angle_alpha   90.00
_cell.angle_beta   90.00
_cell.angle_gamma   90.00
#
_symmetry.space_group_name_H-M   'P 1'
#
loop_
_entity.id
_entity.type
_entity.pdbx_description
1 polymer ?
#
loop_
_entity_poly.entity_id
_entity_poly.type
_entity_poly.pdbx_seq_one_letter_code
_entity_poly.pdbx_strand_id
1 'polypeptide(L)'
;MATILQRVRTLGLTLLLLVGGSSAWGFSNLFFFGDSLSDVGNTSGATWGVVPGSDYYNGRFSNGPVYSELLYQQFGFGTLTPSRDGGDNYAYGGAQTTGTGFPDGLFLNDLDEQVDYFLDDDITDPTALHVVLIGANDLFQGRTSMSQLVTTVGNQITRLYNDGAREFLVLNLPKLGLTPRYNNDPALAAKMTAVTVDYNTQLSLELDRLELSLSELSLRRFDVEGLFDHVVSHPTEYRLTNVTQAAGPDPVVATPESYLFWDDVHPTATVHAELASLLGDFIERDSLPGDFNGDSLVDLADYTVWRDNLGASDEQLINNAGNGFAGVDSGDYEIWRRHFGQSGSLSAAQAISVPEPSSYLLLLLASLVARMVWAR
;
A
#
# COMPACT_ATOMS: atom_id res chain seq x y z
N MET A 1 18.45 -63.72 37.00
CA MET A 1 19.61 -62.82 36.77
C MET A 1 19.47 -62.29 35.35
N ALA A 2 18.75 -61.17 35.18
CA ALA A 2 19.32 -59.82 35.00
C ALA A 2 19.68 -59.60 33.51
N THR A 3 19.20 -58.63 32.72
CA THR A 3 18.40 -57.41 32.94
C THR A 3 18.06 -56.88 31.53
N ILE A 4 16.77 -56.57 31.29
CA ILE A 4 16.25 -55.30 30.73
C ILE A 4 17.20 -54.47 29.84
N LEU A 5 16.78 -54.15 28.60
CA LEU A 5 16.61 -52.76 28.13
C LEU A 5 15.99 -52.75 26.71
N GLN A 6 14.72 -52.36 26.66
CA GLN A 6 13.98 -51.93 25.48
C GLN A 6 14.65 -50.66 24.91
N ARG A 7 14.92 -50.63 23.61
CA ARG A 7 15.18 -49.36 22.89
C ARG A 7 13.87 -48.88 22.29
N VAL A 8 13.17 -48.03 23.04
CA VAL A 8 12.10 -47.17 22.52
C VAL A 8 12.77 -46.15 21.60
N ARG A 9 12.48 -46.22 20.30
CA ARG A 9 12.79 -45.14 19.36
C ARG A 9 11.70 -44.09 19.50
N THR A 10 11.96 -43.07 20.30
CA THR A 10 11.14 -41.86 20.34
C THR A 10 11.36 -41.11 19.04
N LEU A 11 10.40 -41.16 18.12
CA LEU A 11 10.28 -40.16 17.06
C LEU A 11 9.88 -38.85 17.75
N GLY A 12 10.82 -37.93 17.92
CA GLY A 12 10.49 -36.54 18.19
C GLY A 12 9.92 -35.95 16.90
N LEU A 13 8.59 -35.78 16.85
CA LEU A 13 7.99 -34.83 15.92
C LEU A 13 8.45 -33.44 16.37
N THR A 14 9.41 -32.86 15.65
CA THR A 14 9.64 -31.42 15.73
C THR A 14 8.44 -30.78 15.03
N LEU A 15 7.48 -30.31 15.81
CA LEU A 15 6.47 -29.38 15.33
C LEU A 15 7.21 -28.08 14.99
N LEU A 16 7.57 -27.91 13.72
CA LEU A 16 8.02 -26.63 13.22
C LEU A 16 6.76 -25.75 13.20
N LEU A 17 6.54 -25.00 14.29
CA LEU A 17 5.68 -23.83 14.23
C LEU A 17 6.37 -22.89 13.25
N LEU A 18 5.88 -22.86 12.01
CA LEU A 18 6.03 -21.71 11.14
C LEU A 18 5.35 -20.57 11.88
N VAL A 19 6.12 -19.87 12.72
CA VAL A 19 5.78 -18.51 13.09
C VAL A 19 5.88 -17.76 11.77
N GLY A 20 4.74 -17.58 11.11
CA GLY A 20 4.62 -16.64 10.01
C GLY A 20 5.25 -15.36 10.51
N GLY A 21 6.30 -14.90 9.83
CA GLY A 21 6.94 -13.65 10.20
C GLY A 21 5.87 -12.58 10.08
N SER A 22 5.34 -12.10 11.20
CA SER A 22 4.68 -10.81 11.24
C SER A 22 5.72 -9.84 10.69
N SER A 23 5.43 -9.20 9.55
CA SER A 23 6.28 -8.12 9.09
C SER A 23 6.37 -7.10 10.23
N ALA A 24 7.48 -6.36 10.30
CA ALA A 24 7.64 -5.29 11.29
C ALA A 24 6.53 -4.22 11.20
N TRP A 25 5.71 -4.28 10.14
CA TRP A 25 4.70 -3.32 9.73
C TRP A 25 3.25 -3.80 9.96
N GLY A 26 3.05 -4.93 10.65
CA GLY A 26 1.72 -5.42 11.03
C GLY A 26 0.96 -6.19 9.96
N PHE A 27 1.39 -6.17 8.69
CA PHE A 27 0.79 -6.96 7.62
C PHE A 27 1.59 -8.23 7.32
N SER A 28 0.93 -9.29 6.88
CA SER A 28 1.60 -10.52 6.41
C SER A 28 2.08 -10.41 4.96
N ASN A 29 1.40 -9.60 4.14
CA ASN A 29 1.72 -9.36 2.73
C ASN A 29 1.03 -8.07 2.22
N LEU A 30 1.35 -7.64 1.00
CA LEU A 30 0.56 -6.67 0.23
C LEU A 30 0.08 -7.30 -1.10
N PHE A 31 -1.22 -7.23 -1.38
CA PHE A 31 -1.79 -7.60 -2.68
C PHE A 31 -2.24 -6.36 -3.44
N PHE A 32 -1.87 -6.24 -4.71
CA PHE A 32 -2.16 -5.04 -5.51
C PHE A 32 -3.16 -5.33 -6.62
N PHE A 33 -4.26 -4.59 -6.63
CA PHE A 33 -5.29 -4.60 -7.68
C PHE A 33 -5.36 -3.22 -8.31
N GLY A 34 -5.45 -3.17 -9.63
CA GLY A 34 -5.47 -1.87 -10.30
C GLY A 34 -5.04 -1.89 -11.76
N ASP A 35 -4.50 -0.76 -12.17
CA ASP A 35 -4.13 -0.49 -13.56
C ASP A 35 -2.61 -0.30 -13.78
N SER A 36 -2.25 0.47 -14.79
CA SER A 36 -0.86 0.72 -15.22
C SER A 36 -0.01 1.40 -14.17
N LEU A 37 -0.61 2.14 -13.23
CA LEU A 37 0.11 2.78 -12.13
C LEU A 37 0.68 1.76 -11.14
N SER A 38 0.09 0.57 -11.08
CA SER A 38 0.44 -0.50 -10.15
C SER A 38 1.07 -1.72 -10.82
N ASP A 39 0.92 -1.87 -12.14
CA ASP A 39 1.34 -3.05 -12.92
C ASP A 39 2.87 -3.20 -12.96
N VAL A 40 3.33 -4.40 -12.59
CA VAL A 40 4.75 -4.79 -12.52
C VAL A 40 5.16 -5.77 -13.63
N GLY A 41 4.36 -5.89 -14.68
CA GLY A 41 4.66 -6.69 -15.87
C GLY A 41 3.57 -7.68 -16.27
N ASN A 42 2.39 -7.66 -15.66
CA ASN A 42 1.25 -8.47 -16.09
C ASN A 42 0.85 -8.14 -17.53
N THR A 43 0.68 -6.86 -17.87
CA THR A 43 0.33 -6.45 -19.24
C THR A 43 1.46 -6.70 -20.22
N SER A 44 2.71 -6.47 -19.81
CA SER A 44 3.88 -6.82 -20.65
C SER A 44 3.95 -8.32 -20.93
N GLY A 45 3.77 -9.17 -19.92
CA GLY A 45 3.72 -10.62 -20.09
C GLY A 45 2.55 -11.08 -20.96
N ALA A 46 1.36 -10.51 -20.76
CA ALA A 46 0.15 -10.84 -21.52
C ALA A 46 0.24 -10.43 -23.00
N THR A 47 1.02 -9.39 -23.30
CA THR A 47 1.18 -8.85 -24.66
C THR A 47 2.52 -9.18 -25.31
N TRP A 48 3.29 -10.10 -24.73
CA TRP A 48 4.64 -10.48 -25.21
C TRP A 48 5.58 -9.28 -25.36
N GLY A 49 5.48 -8.30 -24.46
CA GLY A 49 6.28 -7.09 -24.42
C GLY A 49 5.85 -5.98 -25.38
N VAL A 50 4.73 -6.16 -26.10
CA VAL A 50 4.21 -5.13 -27.03
C VAL A 50 3.69 -3.92 -26.27
N VAL A 51 3.03 -4.13 -25.12
CA VAL A 51 2.52 -3.06 -24.26
C VAL A 51 3.23 -3.16 -22.90
N PRO A 52 3.77 -2.07 -22.34
CA PRO A 52 3.80 -0.70 -22.86
C PRO A 52 4.82 -0.46 -23.99
N GLY A 53 5.70 -1.44 -24.27
CA GLY A 53 6.69 -1.37 -25.35
C GLY A 53 8.11 -1.15 -24.85
N SER A 54 9.06 -1.09 -25.78
CA SER A 54 10.51 -1.08 -25.46
C SER A 54 11.03 0.20 -24.84
N ASP A 55 10.31 1.31 -25.00
CA ASP A 55 10.74 2.61 -24.48
C ASP A 55 10.37 2.79 -23.00
N TYR A 56 9.74 1.78 -22.40
CA TYR A 56 9.32 1.75 -21.01
C TYR A 56 10.20 0.81 -20.19
N TYR A 57 10.31 1.07 -18.89
CA TYR A 57 11.19 0.33 -18.01
C TYR A 57 10.65 -1.07 -17.71
N ASN A 58 11.27 -2.11 -18.26
CA ASN A 58 10.98 -3.52 -17.94
C ASN A 58 9.48 -3.85 -17.87
N GLY A 59 8.70 -3.32 -18.81
CA GLY A 59 7.25 -3.55 -18.90
C GLY A 59 6.37 -2.75 -17.92
N ARG A 60 6.92 -1.80 -17.15
CA ARG A 60 6.16 -0.86 -16.32
C ARG A 60 5.74 0.34 -17.16
N PHE A 61 4.60 0.95 -16.87
CA PHE A 61 4.17 2.18 -17.54
C PHE A 61 4.89 3.42 -16.98
N SER A 62 6.22 3.36 -16.87
CA SER A 62 7.07 4.45 -16.41
C SER A 62 8.51 4.24 -16.93
N ASN A 63 9.41 5.16 -16.60
CA ASN A 63 10.85 5.06 -16.88
C ASN A 63 11.66 4.39 -15.75
N GLY A 64 10.99 3.77 -14.78
CA GLY A 64 11.60 3.04 -13.67
C GLY A 64 10.56 2.22 -12.89
N PRO A 65 10.91 1.72 -11.69
CA PRO A 65 9.97 1.00 -10.82
C PRO A 65 8.74 1.84 -10.48
N VAL A 66 7.58 1.18 -10.42
CA VAL A 66 6.32 1.81 -9.99
C VAL A 66 6.16 1.75 -8.46
N TYR A 67 5.19 2.50 -7.93
CA TYR A 67 5.03 2.67 -6.48
C TYR A 67 4.75 1.35 -5.76
N SER A 68 4.02 0.43 -6.39
CA SER A 68 3.65 -0.87 -5.83
C SER A 68 4.89 -1.71 -5.51
N GLU A 69 5.88 -1.72 -6.39
CA GLU A 69 7.14 -2.44 -6.19
C GLU A 69 7.98 -1.84 -5.06
N LEU A 70 8.05 -0.51 -5.03
CA LEU A 70 8.84 0.22 -4.04
C LEU A 70 8.21 0.08 -2.65
N LEU A 71 6.89 0.15 -2.56
CA LEU A 71 6.15 -0.06 -1.31
C LEU A 71 6.32 -1.49 -0.80
N TYR A 72 6.17 -2.49 -1.67
CA TYR A 72 6.39 -3.90 -1.31
C TYR A 72 7.81 -4.16 -0.77
N GLN A 73 8.82 -3.53 -1.37
CA GLN A 73 10.20 -3.59 -0.90
C GLN A 73 10.40 -2.86 0.44
N GLN A 74 9.80 -1.68 0.62
CA GLN A 74 9.85 -0.93 1.88
C GLN A 74 9.30 -1.75 3.05
N PHE A 75 8.25 -2.54 2.80
CA PHE A 75 7.64 -3.42 3.80
C PHE A 75 8.43 -4.72 4.03
N GLY A 76 9.54 -4.93 3.31
CA GLY A 76 10.44 -6.06 3.50
C GLY A 76 9.97 -7.37 2.87
N PHE A 77 8.96 -7.33 2.00
CA PHE A 77 8.44 -8.52 1.31
C PHE A 77 9.30 -8.95 0.10
N GLY A 78 10.28 -8.14 -0.28
CA GLY A 78 11.25 -8.48 -1.32
C GLY A 78 10.80 -8.02 -2.70
N THR A 79 10.86 -8.91 -3.71
CA THR A 79 10.52 -8.54 -5.09
C THR A 79 9.05 -8.80 -5.38
N LEU A 80 8.30 -7.73 -5.66
CA LEU A 80 6.92 -7.85 -6.12
C LEU A 80 6.89 -8.49 -7.52
N THR A 81 6.12 -9.57 -7.65
CA THR A 81 6.05 -10.39 -8.86
C THR A 81 4.64 -10.31 -9.46
N PRO A 82 4.47 -10.32 -10.80
CA PRO A 82 3.15 -10.35 -11.43
C PRO A 82 2.37 -11.63 -11.07
N SER A 83 1.04 -11.55 -10.96
CA SER A 83 0.17 -12.68 -10.62
C SER A 83 0.24 -13.81 -11.65
N ARG A 84 0.46 -13.48 -12.94
CA ARG A 84 0.68 -14.50 -14.00
C ARG A 84 1.88 -15.40 -13.73
N ASP A 85 2.84 -14.94 -12.94
CA ASP A 85 4.02 -15.68 -12.53
C ASP A 85 3.91 -16.19 -11.07
N GLY A 86 2.70 -16.16 -10.50
CA GLY A 86 2.38 -16.60 -9.14
C GLY A 86 2.74 -15.60 -8.05
N GLY A 87 2.81 -14.30 -8.38
CA GLY A 87 3.10 -13.22 -7.43
C GLY A 87 1.89 -12.43 -6.94
N ASP A 88 2.16 -11.41 -6.13
CA ASP A 88 1.14 -10.68 -5.36
C ASP A 88 0.59 -9.42 -6.08
N ASN A 89 1.04 -9.15 -7.31
CA ASN A 89 0.55 -8.04 -8.10
C ASN A 89 -0.45 -8.52 -9.15
N TYR A 90 -1.73 -8.17 -8.97
CA TYR A 90 -2.81 -8.50 -9.87
C TYR A 90 -3.14 -7.37 -10.85
N ALA A 91 -2.51 -6.20 -10.74
CA ALA A 91 -2.79 -5.05 -11.59
C ALA A 91 -2.38 -5.27 -13.06
N TYR A 92 -3.17 -4.74 -13.99
CA TYR A 92 -2.91 -4.77 -15.44
C TYR A 92 -3.05 -3.37 -16.03
N GLY A 93 -2.03 -2.90 -16.75
CA GLY A 93 -2.14 -1.68 -17.55
C GLY A 93 -3.35 -1.66 -18.47
N GLY A 94 -4.17 -0.61 -18.37
CA GLY A 94 -5.42 -0.47 -19.13
C GLY A 94 -6.65 -1.10 -18.48
N ALA A 95 -6.53 -1.70 -17.29
CA ALA A 95 -7.66 -2.25 -16.55
C ALA A 95 -8.72 -1.18 -16.23
N GLN A 96 -9.97 -1.51 -16.52
CA GLN A 96 -11.16 -0.76 -16.10
C GLN A 96 -11.74 -1.38 -14.82
N THR A 97 -12.71 -0.73 -14.17
CA THR A 97 -13.45 -1.36 -13.08
C THR A 97 -14.25 -2.56 -13.60
N THR A 98 -14.85 -2.44 -14.79
CA THR A 98 -15.48 -3.54 -15.53
C THR A 98 -15.23 -3.39 -17.03
N GLY A 99 -15.08 -4.47 -17.79
CA GLY A 99 -14.91 -4.45 -19.25
C GLY A 99 -13.73 -5.29 -19.74
N THR A 100 -13.47 -5.30 -21.05
CA THR A 100 -12.47 -6.20 -21.64
C THR A 100 -11.00 -5.74 -21.49
N GLY A 101 -10.71 -4.79 -20.61
CA GLY A 101 -9.43 -4.05 -20.59
C GLY A 101 -9.20 -3.19 -21.85
N PHE A 102 -8.21 -2.28 -21.80
CA PHE A 102 -7.74 -1.49 -22.95
C PHE A 102 -6.29 -1.84 -23.29
N PRO A 103 -5.88 -2.00 -24.57
CA PRO A 103 -6.63 -1.71 -25.81
C PRO A 103 -7.69 -2.76 -26.18
N ASP A 104 -8.76 -2.32 -26.84
CA ASP A 104 -9.81 -3.19 -27.40
C ASP A 104 -9.20 -4.35 -28.21
N GLY A 105 -9.46 -5.58 -27.78
CA GLY A 105 -8.98 -6.81 -28.44
C GLY A 105 -7.71 -7.42 -27.85
N LEU A 106 -7.05 -6.74 -26.91
CA LEU A 106 -6.09 -7.36 -25.99
C LEU A 106 -6.84 -7.66 -24.69
N PHE A 107 -7.13 -8.94 -24.44
CA PHE A 107 -7.75 -9.39 -23.19
C PHE A 107 -6.78 -9.09 -22.04
N LEU A 108 -6.96 -7.94 -21.38
CA LEU A 108 -6.26 -7.55 -20.17
C LEU A 108 -7.26 -7.53 -19.03
N ASN A 109 -6.87 -8.07 -17.88
CA ASN A 109 -7.81 -8.30 -16.81
C ASN A 109 -8.33 -6.98 -16.24
N ASP A 110 -9.64 -6.77 -16.29
CA ASP A 110 -10.30 -5.73 -15.52
C ASP A 110 -10.31 -6.05 -14.01
N LEU A 111 -10.83 -5.15 -13.18
CA LEU A 111 -10.85 -5.40 -11.73
C LEU A 111 -11.64 -6.65 -11.36
N ASP A 112 -12.73 -6.95 -12.05
CA ASP A 112 -13.54 -8.15 -11.80
C ASP A 112 -12.70 -9.41 -12.05
N GLU A 113 -11.98 -9.48 -13.18
CA GLU A 113 -11.11 -10.59 -13.57
C GLU A 113 -9.84 -10.68 -12.70
N GLN A 114 -9.32 -9.56 -12.21
CA GLN A 114 -8.21 -9.55 -11.25
C GLN A 114 -8.62 -10.18 -9.91
N VAL A 115 -9.82 -9.86 -9.42
CA VAL A 115 -10.36 -10.46 -8.20
C VAL A 115 -10.77 -11.90 -8.42
N ASP A 116 -11.35 -12.26 -9.57
CA ASP A 116 -11.59 -13.66 -9.93
C ASP A 116 -10.30 -14.47 -9.85
N TYR A 117 -9.21 -13.95 -10.43
CA TYR A 117 -7.93 -14.63 -10.42
C TYR A 117 -7.36 -14.80 -9.01
N PHE A 118 -7.42 -13.77 -8.16
CA PHE A 118 -6.97 -13.85 -6.77
C PHE A 118 -7.75 -14.89 -5.96
N LEU A 119 -9.08 -14.94 -6.13
CA LEU A 119 -9.93 -15.88 -5.41
C LEU A 119 -9.75 -17.33 -5.89
N ASP A 120 -9.43 -17.53 -7.18
CA ASP A 120 -9.11 -18.84 -7.72
C ASP A 120 -7.78 -19.41 -7.18
N ASP A 121 -6.85 -18.54 -6.76
CA ASP A 121 -5.60 -18.95 -6.11
C ASP A 121 -5.79 -19.42 -4.66
N ASP A 122 -7.02 -19.30 -4.09
CA ASP A 122 -7.40 -19.74 -2.73
C ASP A 122 -6.50 -19.14 -1.63
N ILE A 123 -6.08 -17.88 -1.84
CA ILE A 123 -5.20 -17.13 -0.94
C ILE A 123 -6.04 -16.43 0.13
N THR A 124 -6.33 -17.13 1.23
CA THR A 124 -6.96 -16.48 2.40
C THR A 124 -5.91 -15.93 3.35
N ASP A 125 -5.75 -14.60 3.35
CA ASP A 125 -4.88 -13.89 4.31
C ASP A 125 -5.58 -12.67 4.94
N PRO A 126 -6.19 -12.81 6.13
CA PRO A 126 -6.89 -11.72 6.79
C PRO A 126 -5.95 -10.60 7.27
N THR A 127 -4.64 -10.86 7.32
CA THR A 127 -3.62 -9.90 7.79
C THR A 127 -2.85 -9.25 6.65
N ALA A 128 -3.16 -9.57 5.39
CA ALA A 128 -2.56 -8.90 4.24
C ALA A 128 -3.30 -7.59 3.91
N LEU A 129 -2.56 -6.57 3.50
CA LEU A 129 -3.13 -5.32 3.02
C LEU A 129 -3.47 -5.42 1.53
N HIS A 130 -4.73 -5.20 1.18
CA HIS A 130 -5.22 -5.23 -0.19
C HIS A 130 -5.27 -3.80 -0.74
N VAL A 131 -4.36 -3.48 -1.65
CA VAL A 131 -4.18 -2.14 -2.22
C VAL A 131 -4.96 -2.03 -3.53
N VAL A 132 -5.84 -1.04 -3.63
CA VAL A 132 -6.71 -0.83 -4.81
C VAL A 132 -6.50 0.59 -5.37
N LEU A 133 -6.10 0.67 -6.64
CA LEU A 133 -6.03 1.91 -7.42
C LEU A 133 -6.57 1.64 -8.83
N ILE A 134 -7.78 2.13 -9.12
CA ILE A 134 -8.50 1.78 -10.36
C ILE A 134 -9.51 2.88 -10.73
N GLY A 135 -9.89 2.92 -12.00
CA GLY A 135 -10.97 3.76 -12.53
C GLY A 135 -10.52 4.79 -13.56
N ALA A 136 -9.22 5.11 -13.65
CA ALA A 136 -8.72 6.10 -14.61
C ALA A 136 -9.05 5.69 -16.06
N ASN A 137 -8.90 4.41 -16.40
CA ASN A 137 -9.21 3.91 -17.74
C ASN A 137 -10.70 3.99 -18.09
N ASP A 138 -11.62 3.81 -17.13
CA ASP A 138 -13.05 4.03 -17.36
C ASP A 138 -13.33 5.47 -17.78
N LEU A 139 -12.70 6.43 -17.11
CA LEU A 139 -12.84 7.85 -17.40
C LEU A 139 -12.20 8.22 -18.75
N PHE A 140 -11.03 7.67 -19.06
CA PHE A 140 -10.39 7.85 -20.37
C PHE A 140 -11.24 7.30 -21.52
N GLN A 141 -11.94 6.18 -21.29
CA GLN A 141 -12.89 5.60 -22.25
C GLN A 141 -14.23 6.33 -22.29
N GLY A 142 -14.38 7.43 -21.54
CA GLY A 142 -15.54 8.30 -21.57
C GLY A 142 -16.77 7.72 -20.86
N ARG A 143 -16.58 6.76 -19.94
CA ARG A 143 -17.69 6.26 -19.11
C ARG A 143 -18.17 7.36 -18.16
N THR A 144 -19.48 7.53 -18.08
CA THR A 144 -20.10 8.64 -17.32
C THR A 144 -20.95 8.18 -16.14
N SER A 145 -21.22 6.88 -16.00
CA SER A 145 -22.03 6.33 -14.91
C SER A 145 -21.19 6.14 -13.65
N MET A 146 -20.74 7.23 -13.02
CA MET A 146 -19.83 7.18 -11.86
C MET A 146 -20.29 6.23 -10.76
N SER A 147 -21.59 6.25 -10.43
CA SER A 147 -22.17 5.39 -9.41
C SER A 147 -21.98 3.90 -9.73
N GLN A 148 -22.11 3.51 -11.01
CA GLN A 148 -21.87 2.12 -11.42
C GLN A 148 -20.40 1.75 -11.27
N LEU A 149 -19.48 2.65 -11.65
CA LEU A 149 -18.04 2.40 -11.56
C LEU A 149 -17.60 2.18 -10.11
N VAL A 150 -17.99 3.08 -9.21
CA VAL A 150 -17.58 2.99 -7.80
C VAL A 150 -18.30 1.84 -7.08
N THR A 151 -19.57 1.55 -7.40
CA THR A 151 -20.26 0.36 -6.89
C THR A 151 -19.56 -0.93 -7.32
N THR A 152 -18.99 -1.01 -8.53
CA THR A 152 -18.15 -2.15 -8.90
C THR A 152 -16.94 -2.26 -7.96
N VAL A 153 -16.20 -1.17 -7.73
CA VAL A 153 -15.05 -1.19 -6.80
C VAL A 153 -15.49 -1.71 -5.42
N GLY A 154 -16.62 -1.21 -4.90
CA GLY A 154 -17.15 -1.66 -3.61
C GLY A 154 -17.61 -3.13 -3.60
N ASN A 155 -18.17 -3.63 -4.70
CA ASN A 155 -18.50 -5.05 -4.86
C ASN A 155 -17.23 -5.92 -4.83
N GLN A 156 -16.16 -5.50 -5.51
CA GLN A 156 -14.89 -6.24 -5.53
C GLN A 156 -14.21 -6.27 -4.15
N ILE A 157 -14.21 -5.14 -3.42
CA ILE A 157 -13.79 -5.11 -2.01
C ILE A 157 -14.64 -6.06 -1.17
N THR A 158 -15.96 -6.06 -1.36
CA THR A 158 -16.88 -6.96 -0.63
C THR A 158 -16.59 -8.44 -0.93
N ARG A 159 -16.21 -8.77 -2.16
CA ARG A 159 -15.84 -10.15 -2.55
C ARG A 159 -14.56 -10.59 -1.85
N LEU A 160 -13.51 -9.78 -1.88
CA LEU A 160 -12.26 -10.03 -1.15
C LEU A 160 -12.53 -10.15 0.37
N TYR A 161 -13.37 -9.27 0.92
CA TYR A 161 -13.78 -9.33 2.33
C TYR A 161 -14.49 -10.64 2.69
N ASN A 162 -15.38 -11.13 1.82
CA ASN A 162 -16.10 -12.39 2.02
C ASN A 162 -15.18 -13.61 1.94
N ASP A 163 -14.04 -13.50 1.24
CA ASP A 163 -13.01 -14.52 1.21
C ASP A 163 -12.13 -14.52 2.47
N GLY A 164 -12.01 -13.37 3.14
CA GLY A 164 -11.35 -13.27 4.43
C GLY A 164 -10.50 -12.01 4.60
N ALA A 165 -10.30 -11.22 3.53
CA ALA A 165 -9.57 -9.96 3.61
C ALA A 165 -10.22 -9.01 4.63
N ARG A 166 -9.39 -8.30 5.41
CA ARG A 166 -9.86 -7.30 6.39
C ARG A 166 -9.20 -5.95 6.21
N GLU A 167 -7.95 -5.92 5.77
CA GLU A 167 -7.16 -4.70 5.63
C GLU A 167 -7.14 -4.25 4.16
N PHE A 168 -7.64 -3.05 3.90
CA PHE A 168 -7.68 -2.43 2.58
C PHE A 168 -7.02 -1.06 2.59
N LEU A 169 -6.37 -0.73 1.49
CA LEU A 169 -5.89 0.61 1.17
C LEU A 169 -6.41 1.00 -0.20
N VAL A 170 -7.27 2.01 -0.25
CA VAL A 170 -7.87 2.51 -1.49
C VAL A 170 -7.30 3.88 -1.82
N LEU A 171 -6.71 4.00 -3.00
CA LEU A 171 -6.19 5.25 -3.53
C LEU A 171 -7.25 5.87 -4.44
N ASN A 172 -7.55 7.16 -4.25
CA ASN A 172 -8.37 7.90 -5.21
C ASN A 172 -7.53 8.26 -6.45
N LEU A 173 -8.16 8.89 -7.45
CA LEU A 173 -7.47 9.23 -8.70
C LEU A 173 -6.85 10.64 -8.66
N PRO A 174 -5.63 10.85 -9.21
CA PRO A 174 -5.16 12.20 -9.51
C PRO A 174 -6.06 12.84 -10.57
N LYS A 175 -6.24 14.16 -10.54
CA LYS A 175 -7.04 14.89 -11.55
C LYS A 175 -6.52 14.61 -12.96
N LEU A 176 -7.27 13.82 -13.73
CA LEU A 176 -6.86 13.40 -15.06
C LEU A 176 -6.73 14.57 -16.04
N GLY A 177 -7.45 15.67 -15.79
CA GLY A 177 -7.33 16.91 -16.57
C GLY A 177 -5.98 17.61 -16.45
N LEU A 178 -5.14 17.26 -15.45
CA LEU A 178 -3.78 17.78 -15.31
C LEU A 178 -2.74 16.99 -16.11
N THR A 179 -3.13 15.89 -16.74
CA THR A 179 -2.22 15.06 -17.53
C THR A 179 -1.83 15.76 -18.84
N PRO A 180 -0.59 15.54 -19.36
CA PRO A 180 -0.16 16.13 -20.61
C PRO A 180 -1.07 15.84 -21.80
N ARG A 181 -1.80 14.72 -21.77
CA ARG A 181 -2.83 14.33 -22.76
C ARG A 181 -3.80 15.45 -23.12
N TYR A 182 -4.16 16.31 -22.16
CA TYR A 182 -5.16 17.37 -22.37
C TYR A 182 -4.57 18.78 -22.52
N ASN A 183 -3.24 18.93 -22.59
CA ASN A 183 -2.57 20.23 -22.69
C ASN A 183 -3.07 21.11 -23.84
N ASN A 184 -3.49 20.50 -24.95
CA ASN A 184 -3.93 21.20 -26.15
C ASN A 184 -5.45 21.47 -26.18
N ASP A 185 -6.19 21.04 -25.17
CA ASP A 185 -7.65 21.25 -25.07
C ASP A 185 -8.05 21.60 -23.63
N PRO A 186 -7.98 22.89 -23.24
CA PRO A 186 -8.33 23.33 -21.90
C PRO A 186 -9.79 23.03 -21.50
N ALA A 187 -10.71 22.96 -22.47
CA ALA A 187 -12.11 22.65 -22.19
C ALA A 187 -12.27 21.16 -21.82
N LEU A 188 -11.58 20.28 -22.54
CA LEU A 188 -11.53 18.87 -22.21
C LEU A 188 -10.75 18.61 -20.92
N ALA A 189 -9.64 19.31 -20.68
CA ALA A 189 -8.89 19.26 -19.42
C ALA A 189 -9.81 19.59 -18.23
N ALA A 190 -10.54 20.70 -18.29
CA ALA A 190 -11.48 21.09 -17.24
C ALA A 190 -12.61 20.05 -17.04
N LYS A 191 -13.12 19.48 -18.13
CA LYS A 191 -14.10 18.39 -18.07
C LYS A 191 -13.54 17.15 -17.38
N MET A 192 -12.32 16.74 -17.73
CA MET A 192 -11.68 15.55 -17.16
C MET A 192 -11.34 15.74 -15.68
N THR A 193 -10.92 16.94 -15.28
CA THR A 193 -10.81 17.31 -13.87
C THR A 193 -12.15 17.15 -13.14
N ALA A 194 -13.23 17.73 -13.67
CA ALA A 194 -14.55 17.66 -13.03
C ALA A 194 -15.07 16.22 -12.91
N VAL A 195 -14.87 15.40 -13.95
CA VAL A 195 -15.27 13.98 -13.93
C VAL A 195 -14.43 13.18 -12.92
N THR A 196 -13.14 13.47 -12.80
CA THR A 196 -12.28 12.80 -11.80
C THR A 196 -12.71 13.15 -10.38
N VAL A 197 -13.01 14.43 -10.11
CA VAL A 197 -13.50 14.89 -8.79
C VAL A 197 -14.83 14.22 -8.45
N ASP A 198 -15.75 14.08 -9.42
CA ASP A 198 -17.02 13.38 -9.20
C ASP A 198 -16.79 11.88 -8.91
N TYR A 199 -15.88 11.22 -9.63
CA TYR A 199 -15.47 9.85 -9.33
C TYR A 199 -14.93 9.71 -7.90
N ASN A 200 -13.97 10.54 -7.50
CA ASN A 200 -13.37 10.49 -6.18
C ASN A 200 -14.40 10.77 -5.06
N THR A 201 -15.32 11.71 -5.29
CA THR A 201 -16.42 11.99 -4.36
C THR A 201 -17.33 10.77 -4.19
N GLN A 202 -17.73 10.12 -5.28
CA GLN A 202 -18.60 8.96 -5.23
C GLN A 202 -17.89 7.70 -4.70
N LEU A 203 -16.58 7.57 -4.96
CA LEU A 203 -15.76 6.52 -4.39
C LEU A 203 -15.73 6.66 -2.87
N SER A 204 -15.47 7.86 -2.34
CA SER A 204 -15.49 8.10 -0.90
C SER A 204 -16.82 7.69 -0.25
N LEU A 205 -17.95 8.10 -0.85
CA LEU A 205 -19.29 7.73 -0.37
C LEU A 205 -19.55 6.20 -0.39
N GLU A 206 -19.03 5.51 -1.40
CA GLU A 206 -19.15 4.04 -1.47
C GLU A 206 -18.29 3.37 -0.40
N LEU A 207 -17.07 3.85 -0.16
CA LEU A 207 -16.20 3.32 0.90
C LEU A 207 -16.81 3.55 2.30
N ASP A 208 -17.43 4.72 2.54
CA ASP A 208 -18.19 5.00 3.77
C ASP A 208 -19.32 3.98 3.97
N ARG A 209 -20.04 3.65 2.89
CA ARG A 209 -21.10 2.63 2.91
C ARG A 209 -20.55 1.25 3.29
N LEU A 210 -19.36 0.88 2.80
CA LEU A 210 -18.73 -0.40 3.13
C LEU A 210 -18.33 -0.46 4.59
N GLU A 211 -17.65 0.55 5.13
CA GLU A 211 -17.25 0.58 6.55
C GLU A 211 -18.46 0.49 7.50
N LEU A 212 -19.59 1.08 7.12
CA LEU A 212 -20.83 0.97 7.90
C LEU A 212 -21.52 -0.40 7.78
N SER A 213 -21.27 -1.14 6.71
CA SER A 213 -21.98 -2.40 6.40
C SER A 213 -21.18 -3.66 6.65
N LEU A 214 -19.85 -3.57 6.67
CA LEU A 214 -18.92 -4.68 6.83
C LEU A 214 -18.19 -4.54 8.16
N SER A 215 -18.61 -5.32 9.15
CA SER A 215 -17.95 -5.39 10.46
C SER A 215 -16.50 -5.87 10.31
N GLU A 216 -15.58 -5.32 11.10
CA GLU A 216 -14.15 -5.70 11.08
C GLU A 216 -13.40 -5.33 9.79
N LEU A 217 -14.04 -4.65 8.84
CA LEU A 217 -13.35 -4.03 7.72
C LEU A 217 -12.48 -2.88 8.23
N SER A 218 -11.20 -2.91 7.89
CA SER A 218 -10.23 -1.83 8.07
C SER A 218 -9.93 -1.24 6.70
N LEU A 219 -10.34 0.02 6.49
CA LEU A 219 -10.26 0.67 5.19
C LEU A 219 -9.50 1.99 5.31
N ARG A 220 -8.25 1.98 4.84
CA ARG A 220 -7.42 3.19 4.69
C ARG A 220 -7.69 3.85 3.34
N ARG A 221 -7.81 5.17 3.33
CA ARG A 221 -8.07 5.97 2.12
C ARG A 221 -6.90 6.92 1.90
N PHE A 222 -6.24 6.83 0.74
CA PHE A 222 -5.14 7.74 0.42
C PHE A 222 -5.53 8.73 -0.67
N ASP A 223 -5.34 10.03 -0.39
CA ASP A 223 -5.72 11.14 -1.27
C ASP A 223 -4.60 11.47 -2.27
N VAL A 224 -4.56 10.69 -3.36
CA VAL A 224 -3.68 10.96 -4.51
C VAL A 224 -4.07 12.26 -5.22
N GLU A 225 -5.36 12.62 -5.23
CA GLU A 225 -5.84 13.89 -5.78
C GLU A 225 -5.17 15.09 -5.11
N GLY A 226 -5.29 15.18 -3.78
CA GLY A 226 -4.68 16.24 -2.99
C GLY A 226 -3.15 16.22 -3.07
N LEU A 227 -2.54 15.04 -3.08
CA LEU A 227 -1.09 14.91 -3.29
C LEU A 227 -0.65 15.50 -4.64
N PHE A 228 -1.31 15.14 -5.74
CA PHE A 228 -0.94 15.67 -7.06
C PHE A 228 -1.18 17.17 -7.19
N ASP A 229 -2.26 17.70 -6.60
CA ASP A 229 -2.47 19.15 -6.49
C ASP A 229 -1.31 19.84 -5.78
N HIS A 230 -0.83 19.24 -4.69
CA HIS A 230 0.32 19.76 -3.93
C HIS A 230 1.61 19.70 -4.76
N VAL A 231 1.88 18.58 -5.43
CA VAL A 231 3.05 18.40 -6.31
C VAL A 231 3.06 19.42 -7.44
N VAL A 232 1.91 19.67 -8.08
CA VAL A 232 1.80 20.65 -9.17
C VAL A 232 2.00 22.09 -8.68
N SER A 233 1.53 22.40 -7.46
CA SER A 233 1.67 23.75 -6.88
C SER A 233 3.03 23.99 -6.20
N HIS A 234 3.72 22.94 -5.75
CA HIS A 234 5.00 22.99 -5.04
C HIS A 234 6.07 22.07 -5.65
N PRO A 235 6.31 22.12 -6.97
CA PRO A 235 7.12 21.12 -7.67
C PRO A 235 8.57 21.03 -7.16
N THR A 236 9.13 22.13 -6.66
CA THR A 236 10.51 22.16 -6.16
C THR A 236 10.72 21.34 -4.89
N GLU A 237 9.67 21.14 -4.08
CA GLU A 237 9.74 20.28 -2.89
C GLU A 237 10.00 18.82 -3.29
N TYR A 238 9.45 18.42 -4.44
CA TYR A 238 9.58 17.10 -5.05
C TYR A 238 10.73 17.02 -6.07
N ARG A 239 11.60 18.04 -6.13
CA ARG A 239 12.72 18.15 -7.08
C ARG A 239 12.27 18.14 -8.55
N LEU A 240 11.04 18.53 -8.82
CA LEU A 240 10.48 18.64 -10.16
C LEU A 240 10.68 20.06 -10.71
N THR A 241 10.97 20.14 -12.00
CA THR A 241 11.05 21.40 -12.77
C THR A 241 9.97 21.48 -13.84
N ASN A 242 9.33 20.36 -14.18
CA ASN A 242 8.23 20.31 -15.14
C ASN A 242 7.10 19.42 -14.63
N VAL A 243 5.90 19.99 -14.53
CA VAL A 243 4.69 19.30 -14.07
C VAL A 243 3.57 19.26 -15.11
N THR A 244 3.86 19.64 -16.36
CA THR A 244 2.83 19.75 -17.42
C THR A 244 3.17 18.98 -18.68
N GLN A 245 4.44 18.78 -19.00
CA GLN A 245 4.88 18.06 -20.21
C GLN A 245 5.35 16.65 -19.87
N ALA A 246 5.22 15.76 -20.86
CA ALA A 246 5.81 14.44 -20.83
C ALA A 246 7.34 14.51 -20.97
N ALA A 247 8.05 13.64 -20.25
CA ALA A 247 9.50 13.48 -20.34
C ALA A 247 9.94 12.57 -21.50
N GLY A 248 9.05 11.76 -22.06
CA GLY A 248 9.33 10.78 -23.11
C GLY A 248 8.04 10.07 -23.55
N PRO A 249 8.11 8.83 -24.05
CA PRO A 249 9.33 8.11 -24.43
C PRO A 249 10.02 8.59 -25.73
N ASP A 250 9.38 9.35 -26.62
CA ASP A 250 10.00 9.75 -27.90
C ASP A 250 9.71 11.22 -28.28
N PRO A 251 10.71 12.13 -28.21
CA PRO A 251 12.05 11.93 -27.65
C PRO A 251 12.05 11.96 -26.11
N VAL A 252 13.00 11.26 -25.49
CA VAL A 252 13.28 11.42 -24.06
C VAL A 252 14.04 12.74 -23.80
N VAL A 253 13.55 13.55 -22.86
CA VAL A 253 14.21 14.79 -22.42
C VAL A 253 15.52 14.48 -21.68
N ALA A 254 16.40 15.48 -21.53
CA ALA A 254 17.71 15.28 -20.90
C ALA A 254 17.66 14.95 -19.39
N THR A 255 16.62 15.40 -18.69
CA THR A 255 16.46 15.25 -17.23
C THR A 255 15.07 14.71 -16.90
N PRO A 256 14.72 13.48 -17.32
CA PRO A 256 13.38 12.92 -17.12
C PRO A 256 13.04 12.77 -15.62
N GLU A 257 14.04 12.67 -14.75
CA GLU A 257 13.87 12.61 -13.29
C GLU A 257 13.31 13.89 -12.68
N SER A 258 13.39 15.03 -13.38
CA SER A 258 12.84 16.31 -12.92
C SER A 258 11.44 16.60 -13.49
N TYR A 259 10.79 15.60 -14.09
CA TYR A 259 9.47 15.72 -14.70
C TYR A 259 8.44 14.92 -13.90
N LEU A 260 7.22 15.45 -13.78
CA LEU A 260 6.10 14.75 -13.16
C LEU A 260 5.68 13.54 -14.01
N PHE A 261 5.58 13.73 -15.33
CA PHE A 261 5.03 12.75 -16.25
C PHE A 261 6.10 12.13 -17.12
N TRP A 262 6.09 10.80 -17.21
CA TRP A 262 6.90 10.05 -18.15
C TRP A 262 6.34 10.21 -19.56
N ASP A 263 5.07 9.82 -19.77
CA ASP A 263 4.35 9.96 -21.03
C ASP A 263 3.15 10.91 -20.89
N ASP A 264 2.11 10.75 -21.71
CA ASP A 264 0.97 11.65 -21.70
C ASP A 264 0.04 11.52 -20.48
N VAL A 265 0.20 10.48 -19.65
CA VAL A 265 -0.61 10.26 -18.43
C VAL A 265 0.13 9.65 -17.25
N HIS A 266 1.18 8.87 -17.48
CA HIS A 266 1.84 8.11 -16.43
C HIS A 266 2.95 8.93 -15.74
N PRO A 267 3.09 8.84 -14.41
CA PRO A 267 4.16 9.50 -13.69
C PRO A 267 5.55 8.93 -14.00
N THR A 268 6.58 9.73 -13.75
CA THR A 268 7.98 9.24 -13.79
C THR A 268 8.30 8.38 -12.57
N ALA A 269 9.39 7.63 -12.66
CA ALA A 269 9.93 6.83 -11.55
C ALA A 269 10.22 7.68 -10.30
N THR A 270 10.63 8.95 -10.47
CA THR A 270 10.82 9.89 -9.36
C THR A 270 9.53 10.07 -8.56
N VAL A 271 8.41 10.25 -9.27
CA VAL A 271 7.11 10.48 -8.66
C VAL A 271 6.55 9.19 -8.07
N HIS A 272 6.77 8.04 -8.71
CA HIS A 272 6.43 6.74 -8.12
C HIS A 272 7.19 6.47 -6.82
N ALA A 273 8.48 6.85 -6.74
CA ALA A 273 9.27 6.73 -5.52
C ALA A 273 8.75 7.63 -4.40
N GLU A 274 8.37 8.87 -4.72
CA GLU A 274 7.74 9.77 -3.76
C GLU A 274 6.40 9.22 -3.26
N LEU A 275 5.54 8.76 -4.17
CA LEU A 275 4.26 8.15 -3.82
C LEU A 275 4.44 6.94 -2.91
N ALA A 276 5.40 6.04 -3.22
CA ALA A 276 5.70 4.89 -2.37
C ALA A 276 6.16 5.32 -0.97
N SER A 277 7.04 6.32 -0.87
CA SER A 277 7.51 6.85 0.41
C SER A 277 6.36 7.41 1.25
N LEU A 278 5.49 8.23 0.64
CA LEU A 278 4.35 8.84 1.33
C LEU A 278 3.29 7.81 1.73
N LEU A 279 3.08 6.79 0.90
CA LEU A 279 2.20 5.66 1.25
C LEU A 279 2.77 4.84 2.40
N GLY A 280 4.08 4.61 2.42
CA GLY A 280 4.75 3.94 3.55
C GLY A 280 4.53 4.71 4.85
N ASP A 281 4.88 6.00 4.87
CA ASP A 281 4.63 6.89 6.01
C ASP A 281 3.15 6.89 6.43
N PHE A 282 2.22 6.94 5.48
CA PHE A 282 0.79 6.94 5.73
C PHE A 282 0.31 5.64 6.38
N ILE A 283 0.69 4.49 5.82
CA ILE A 283 0.32 3.18 6.36
C ILE A 283 0.94 2.98 7.75
N GLU A 284 2.16 3.46 7.97
CA GLU A 284 2.83 3.42 9.27
C GLU A 284 2.12 4.29 10.31
N ARG A 285 1.72 5.51 9.96
CA ARG A 285 0.97 6.41 10.87
C ARG A 285 -0.43 5.88 11.17
N ASP A 286 -1.14 5.38 10.16
CA ASP A 286 -2.45 4.75 10.31
C ASP A 286 -2.39 3.36 10.98
N SER A 287 -1.19 2.80 11.22
CA SER A 287 -1.05 1.54 11.96
C SER A 287 -1.34 1.70 13.45
N LEU A 288 -1.50 2.94 13.95
CA LEU A 288 -1.91 3.22 15.32
C LEU A 288 -2.89 4.41 15.42
N PRO A 289 -4.14 4.28 14.94
CA PRO A 289 -5.14 5.35 15.04
C PRO A 289 -5.31 5.78 16.51
N GLY A 290 -5.30 7.09 16.75
CA GLY A 290 -5.31 7.66 18.09
C GLY A 290 -3.93 7.94 18.70
N ASP A 291 -2.83 7.59 18.03
CA ASP A 291 -1.45 7.98 18.38
C ASP A 291 -1.16 9.41 17.93
N PHE A 292 -1.80 10.36 18.60
CA PHE A 292 -1.73 11.77 18.25
C PHE A 292 -0.36 12.38 18.53
N ASN A 293 0.46 11.77 19.39
CA ASN A 293 1.81 12.26 19.69
C ASN A 293 2.92 11.54 18.89
N GLY A 294 2.60 10.43 18.23
CA GLY A 294 3.48 9.68 17.34
C GLY A 294 4.54 8.86 18.07
N ASP A 295 4.30 8.49 19.34
CA ASP A 295 5.23 7.73 20.18
C ASP A 295 4.99 6.21 20.12
N SER A 296 4.10 5.77 19.24
CA SER A 296 3.70 4.38 19.04
C SER A 296 2.94 3.77 20.22
N LEU A 297 2.34 4.60 21.08
CA LEU A 297 1.41 4.19 22.13
C LEU A 297 0.15 5.05 22.02
N VAL A 298 -1.03 4.44 22.18
CA VAL A 298 -2.28 5.20 22.33
C VAL A 298 -2.60 5.29 23.81
N ASP A 299 -2.22 6.38 24.46
CA ASP A 299 -2.41 6.57 25.88
C ASP A 299 -2.89 7.97 26.27
N LEU A 300 -2.73 8.36 27.53
CA LEU A 300 -3.21 9.66 28.01
C LEU A 300 -2.42 10.84 27.42
N ALA A 301 -1.21 10.62 26.92
CA ALA A 301 -0.41 11.63 26.24
C ALA A 301 -1.09 12.06 24.94
N ASP A 302 -1.66 11.13 24.17
CA ASP A 302 -2.40 11.46 22.95
C ASP A 302 -3.63 12.29 23.23
N TYR A 303 -4.39 11.95 24.28
CA TYR A 303 -5.52 12.76 24.71
C TYR A 303 -5.12 14.22 24.95
N THR A 304 -3.92 14.46 25.48
CA THR A 304 -3.45 15.84 25.66
C THR A 304 -3.16 16.53 24.34
N VAL A 305 -2.62 15.83 23.34
CA VAL A 305 -2.41 16.38 21.99
C VAL A 305 -3.73 16.70 21.31
N TRP A 306 -4.71 15.80 21.34
CA TRP A 306 -6.05 16.07 20.79
C TRP A 306 -6.71 17.27 21.47
N ARG A 307 -6.73 17.28 22.80
CA ARG A 307 -7.39 18.34 23.58
C ARG A 307 -6.78 19.71 23.28
N ASP A 308 -5.46 19.77 23.16
CA ASP A 308 -4.73 21.03 22.97
C ASP A 308 -4.90 21.58 21.54
N ASN A 309 -5.26 20.72 20.58
CA ASN A 309 -5.47 21.07 19.17
C ASN A 309 -6.94 21.06 18.73
N LEU A 310 -7.89 20.84 19.65
CA LEU A 310 -9.33 20.80 19.35
C LEU A 310 -9.81 22.07 18.62
N GLY A 311 -10.41 21.89 17.45
CA GLY A 311 -10.90 22.96 16.58
C GLY A 311 -9.91 23.41 15.50
N ALA A 312 -8.76 22.74 15.34
CA ALA A 312 -7.90 22.93 14.18
C ALA A 312 -8.61 22.55 12.87
N SER A 313 -8.27 23.22 11.77
CA SER A 313 -8.91 23.04 10.46
C SER A 313 -8.51 21.77 9.72
N ASP A 314 -7.43 21.14 10.16
CA ASP A 314 -6.85 19.90 9.64
C ASP A 314 -6.26 19.10 10.81
N GLU A 315 -5.86 17.86 10.54
CA GLU A 315 -5.38 16.91 11.55
C GLU A 315 -3.85 16.84 11.67
N GLN A 316 -3.10 17.76 11.03
CA GLN A 316 -1.64 17.70 11.05
C GLN A 316 -1.08 17.79 12.47
N LEU A 317 -1.78 18.51 13.36
CA LEU A 317 -1.39 18.72 14.75
C LEU A 317 -1.64 17.50 15.64
N ILE A 318 -2.38 16.50 15.16
CA ILE A 318 -2.58 15.20 15.81
C ILE A 318 -1.92 14.09 14.99
N ASN A 319 -0.86 14.43 14.27
CA ASN A 319 -0.11 13.53 13.37
C ASN A 319 -0.95 12.90 12.25
N ASN A 320 -2.12 13.46 11.94
CA ASN A 320 -3.14 12.86 11.08
C ASN A 320 -3.56 11.44 11.53
N ALA A 321 -3.40 11.11 12.82
CA ALA A 321 -3.82 9.84 13.40
C ALA A 321 -5.29 9.87 13.86
N GLY A 322 -6.06 10.86 13.39
CA GLY A 322 -7.47 11.08 13.66
C GLY A 322 -8.39 10.26 12.78
N ASN A 323 -9.58 10.79 12.48
CA ASN A 323 -10.54 10.14 11.60
C ASN A 323 -10.39 10.56 10.13
N GLY A 324 -9.53 11.52 9.81
CA GLY A 324 -9.33 12.08 8.48
C GLY A 324 -10.43 13.05 8.02
N PHE A 325 -11.30 13.53 8.91
CA PHE A 325 -12.47 14.34 8.58
C PHE A 325 -12.61 15.59 9.46
N ALA A 326 -12.88 16.72 8.81
CA ALA A 326 -13.31 17.97 9.46
C ALA A 326 -12.32 18.61 10.46
N GLY A 327 -11.04 18.23 10.39
CA GLY A 327 -10.01 18.75 11.30
C GLY A 327 -10.13 18.14 12.69
N VAL A 328 -9.47 18.72 13.69
CA VAL A 328 -9.43 18.11 15.03
C VAL A 328 -10.75 18.31 15.76
N ASP A 329 -11.56 17.27 15.90
CA ASP A 329 -12.90 17.32 16.47
C ASP A 329 -13.26 16.11 17.36
N SER A 330 -14.55 15.96 17.72
CA SER A 330 -15.02 14.86 18.57
C SER A 330 -14.91 13.47 17.92
N GLY A 331 -14.83 13.39 16.61
CA GLY A 331 -14.62 12.16 15.87
C GLY A 331 -13.24 11.57 16.13
N ASP A 332 -12.19 12.40 16.20
CA ASP A 332 -10.84 11.95 16.59
C ASP A 332 -10.80 11.43 18.02
N TYR A 333 -11.54 12.08 18.93
CA TYR A 333 -11.65 11.58 20.31
C TYR A 333 -12.21 10.16 20.37
N GLU A 334 -13.19 9.83 19.53
CA GLU A 334 -13.73 8.47 19.46
C GLU A 334 -12.74 7.48 18.81
N ILE A 335 -11.86 7.94 17.91
CA ILE A 335 -10.72 7.16 17.42
C ILE A 335 -9.77 6.84 18.58
N TRP A 336 -9.25 7.85 19.28
CA TRP A 336 -8.38 7.66 20.44
C TRP A 336 -9.00 6.73 21.49
N ARG A 337 -10.27 6.96 21.82
CA ARG A 337 -10.99 6.17 22.83
C ARG A 337 -11.10 4.70 22.45
N ARG A 338 -11.33 4.39 21.16
CA ARG A 338 -11.43 3.02 20.65
C ARG A 338 -10.09 2.30 20.68
N HIS A 339 -8.99 3.03 20.52
CA HIS A 339 -7.65 2.48 20.43
C HIS A 339 -6.82 2.66 21.71
N PHE A 340 -7.37 3.27 22.76
CA PHE A 340 -6.68 3.47 24.03
C PHE A 340 -6.10 2.17 24.61
N GLY A 341 -4.80 2.19 24.88
CA GLY A 341 -4.00 1.07 25.36
C GLY A 341 -3.40 0.21 24.25
N GLN A 342 -3.62 0.53 22.98
CA GLN A 342 -2.90 -0.10 21.87
C GLN A 342 -1.48 0.45 21.77
N SER A 343 -0.58 -0.37 21.23
CA SER A 343 0.81 -0.02 20.99
C SER A 343 1.20 -0.49 19.59
N GLY A 344 1.83 0.39 18.83
CA GLY A 344 2.39 0.06 17.53
C GLY A 344 3.51 -0.96 17.68
N SER A 345 3.71 -1.77 16.65
CA SER A 345 4.92 -2.59 16.58
C SER A 345 6.08 -1.64 16.39
N LEU A 346 6.81 -1.31 17.46
CA LEU A 346 8.10 -0.65 17.32
C LEU A 346 8.95 -1.54 16.41
N SER A 347 9.21 -1.05 15.18
CA SER A 347 10.35 -1.54 14.41
C SER A 347 11.53 -1.37 15.36
N ALA A 348 12.08 -2.50 15.82
CA ALA A 348 13.19 -2.49 16.75
C ALA A 348 14.31 -1.72 16.06
N ALA A 349 14.44 -0.43 16.39
CA ALA A 349 15.62 0.36 16.08
C ALA A 349 16.78 -0.54 16.49
N GLN A 350 17.51 -1.02 15.48
CA GLN A 350 18.47 -2.12 15.57
C GLN A 350 18.99 -2.21 16.99
N ALA A 351 18.48 -3.17 17.76
CA ALA A 351 19.05 -3.46 19.05
C ALA A 351 20.49 -3.84 18.71
N ILE A 352 21.41 -2.90 18.86
CA ILE A 352 22.84 -3.22 18.86
C ILE A 352 22.90 -4.28 19.92
N SER A 353 23.13 -5.52 19.50
CA SER A 353 23.29 -6.64 20.40
C SER A 353 24.43 -6.23 21.32
N VAL A 354 24.11 -5.72 22.51
CA VAL A 354 25.06 -5.60 23.59
C VAL A 354 25.51 -7.05 23.78
N PRO A 355 26.78 -7.39 23.53
CA PRO A 355 27.22 -8.76 23.70
C PRO A 355 27.05 -9.09 25.17
N GLU A 356 25.97 -9.78 25.53
CA GLU A 356 25.91 -10.39 26.83
C GLU A 356 27.05 -11.41 26.87
N PRO A 357 27.90 -11.41 27.92
CA PRO A 357 28.97 -12.36 28.02
C PRO A 357 28.35 -13.75 27.97
N SER A 358 28.65 -14.48 26.89
CA SER A 358 28.09 -15.80 26.58
C SER A 358 27.89 -16.60 27.86
N SER A 359 26.69 -17.10 28.10
CA SER A 359 26.34 -17.87 29.30
C SER A 359 27.27 -19.08 29.52
N TYR A 360 27.96 -19.50 28.45
CA TYR A 360 29.07 -20.45 28.46
C TYR A 360 30.27 -20.02 29.33
N LEU A 361 30.61 -18.72 29.36
CA LEU A 361 31.70 -18.17 30.18
C LEU A 361 31.33 -18.18 31.68
N LEU A 362 30.07 -17.91 32.01
CA LEU A 362 29.54 -17.99 33.39
C LEU A 362 29.44 -19.45 33.87
N LEU A 363 29.05 -20.38 33.00
CA LEU A 363 29.07 -21.83 33.30
C LEU A 363 30.50 -22.38 33.45
N LEU A 364 31.46 -21.90 32.66
CA LEU A 364 32.89 -22.24 32.80
C LEU A 364 33.50 -21.66 34.09
N LEU A 365 33.17 -20.41 34.45
CA LEU A 365 33.62 -19.81 35.71
C LEU A 365 32.99 -20.47 36.93
N ALA A 366 31.69 -20.79 36.88
CA ALA A 366 31.00 -21.50 37.97
C ALA A 366 31.55 -22.91 38.19
N SER A 367 31.90 -23.63 37.12
CA SER A 367 32.50 -24.98 37.23
C SER A 367 33.96 -24.96 37.69
N LEU A 368 34.73 -23.91 37.39
CA LEU A 368 36.08 -23.71 37.91
C LEU A 368 36.09 -23.37 39.40
N VAL A 369 35.15 -22.53 39.88
CA VAL A 369 35.00 -22.20 41.31
C VAL A 369 34.51 -23.42 42.10
N ALA A 370 33.58 -24.21 41.56
CA ALA A 370 33.12 -25.44 42.21
C ALA A 370 34.23 -26.49 42.39
N ARG A 371 35.21 -26.55 41.47
CA ARG A 371 36.38 -27.45 41.59
C ARG A 371 37.41 -26.98 42.62
N MET A 372 37.54 -25.68 42.87
CA MET A 372 38.49 -25.16 43.88
C MET A 372 37.98 -25.31 45.32
N VAL A 373 36.66 -25.37 45.53
CA VAL A 373 36.07 -25.54 46.87
C VAL A 373 36.17 -26.99 47.37
N TRP A 374 36.42 -27.97 46.50
CA TRP A 374 36.53 -29.40 46.84
C TRP A 374 37.97 -29.96 46.85
N ALA A 375 38.98 -29.09 46.72
CA ALA A 375 40.39 -29.48 46.71
C ALA A 375 41.18 -28.99 47.95
N ARG A 376 40.55 -28.96 49.13
CA ARG A 376 41.23 -28.83 50.43
C ARG A 376 40.91 -29.99 51.35
#